data_AF-R1H2W5-F1
#
_entry.id   AF-R1H2W5-F1
#
_cell.length_a   1.000
_cell.length_b   1.000
_cell.length_c   1.000
_cell.angle_alpha   90.00
_cell.angle_beta   90.00
_cell.angle_gamma   90.00
#
_symmetry.space_group_name_H-M   'P 1'
#
loop_
_entity.id
_entity.type
_entity.pdbx_description
1 polymer ?
#
loop_
_entity_poly.entity_id
_entity_poly.type
_entity_poly.pdbx_seq_one_letter_code
_entity_poly.pdbx_strand_id
1 'polypeptide(L)'
;MEVVPSLESYAGPNDKHTWLKWTMAALIAVLNGYAAVMMYASGEWVFALLDLLVVSVGLYVFMNKKTYAHRYIFPGVAGMVVFIIFPLAYTIGIAFTNYSGANLLSVEQARNYHLKKSYKVAGGEFDFTLLKGENNQYQLLLTQDGHHFVSPQLALMDNKARNLAVGQGT
;
A
#
# COMPACT_ATOMS: atom_id res chain seq x y z
N MET A 1 23.39 66.46 29.03
CA MET A 1 22.14 66.11 28.32
C MET A 1 22.17 64.61 28.15
N GLU A 2 21.35 63.89 28.91
CA GLU A 2 21.20 62.44 28.79
C GLU A 2 20.37 62.15 27.55
N VAL A 3 20.96 61.46 26.58
CA VAL A 3 20.30 61.13 25.31
C VAL A 3 19.36 59.97 25.59
N VAL A 4 18.07 60.26 25.76
CA VAL A 4 17.03 59.23 25.91
C VAL A 4 16.87 58.51 24.57
N PRO A 5 17.12 57.19 24.47
CA PRO A 5 16.95 56.47 23.22
C PRO A 5 15.47 56.43 22.81
N SER A 6 15.19 56.75 21.55
CA SER A 6 13.84 56.74 20.97
C SER A 6 13.26 55.34 20.94
N LEU A 7 11.94 55.23 21.13
CA LEU A 7 11.19 53.96 21.20
C LEU A 7 11.36 53.06 19.97
N GLU A 8 11.78 53.62 18.84
CA GLU A 8 12.11 52.89 17.61
C GLU A 8 13.31 51.95 17.77
N SER A 9 14.23 52.25 18.71
CA SER A 9 15.38 51.39 19.01
C SER A 9 14.98 50.04 19.63
N TYR A 10 13.74 49.91 20.12
CA TYR A 10 13.20 48.66 20.69
C TYR A 10 12.39 47.83 19.69
N ALA A 11 12.23 48.30 18.45
CA ALA A 11 11.60 47.52 17.39
C ALA A 11 12.58 46.40 16.97
N GLY A 12 12.44 45.24 17.60
CA GLY A 12 13.19 44.03 17.26
C GLY A 12 13.09 43.72 15.76
N PRO A 13 14.14 43.13 15.16
CA PRO A 13 14.29 43.02 13.71
C PRO A 13 13.04 42.41 13.06
N ASN A 14 12.51 43.11 12.06
CA ASN A 14 11.38 42.65 11.26
C ASN A 14 11.86 41.47 10.39
N ASP A 15 11.64 40.25 10.90
CA ASP A 15 12.22 39.00 10.42
C ASP A 15 11.50 38.60 9.11
N LYS A 16 11.91 39.21 7.99
CA LYS A 16 11.34 39.03 6.64
C LYS A 16 11.24 37.56 6.20
N HIS A 17 11.96 36.65 6.83
CA HIS A 17 11.96 35.21 6.54
C HIS A 17 10.87 34.43 7.27
N THR A 18 10.03 35.08 8.07
CA THR A 18 8.92 34.41 8.79
C THR A 18 7.93 33.77 7.83
N TRP A 19 7.63 34.41 6.69
CA TRP A 19 6.74 33.83 5.68
C TRP A 19 7.30 32.51 5.12
N LEU A 20 8.62 32.43 4.88
CA LEU A 20 9.27 31.22 4.37
C LEU A 20 9.16 30.06 5.36
N LYS A 21 9.33 30.34 6.66
CA LYS A 21 9.16 29.36 7.74
C LYS A 21 7.74 28.76 7.73
N TRP A 22 6.72 29.61 7.62
CA TRP A 22 5.31 29.18 7.58
C TRP A 22 4.96 28.45 6.28
N THR A 23 5.44 28.92 5.13
CA THR A 23 5.25 28.23 3.85
C THR A 23 5.88 26.84 3.87
N MET A 24 7.10 26.71 4.41
CA MET A 24 7.75 25.41 4.55
C MET A 24 6.97 24.48 5.49
N ALA A 25 6.53 24.99 6.64
CA ALA A 25 5.72 24.21 7.58
C ALA A 25 4.38 23.76 6.98
N ALA A 26 3.70 24.65 6.24
CA ALA A 26 2.46 24.33 5.55
C ALA A 26 2.68 23.26 4.46
N LEU A 27 3.76 23.38 3.68
CA LEU A 27 4.11 22.38 2.67
C LEU A 27 4.34 21.00 3.31
N ILE A 28 5.12 20.94 4.39
CA ILE A 28 5.37 19.70 5.13
C ILE A 28 4.06 19.11 5.67
N ALA A 29 3.20 19.94 6.25
CA ALA A 29 1.92 19.50 6.80
C ALA A 29 0.98 18.95 5.71
N VAL A 30 0.91 19.61 4.54
CA VAL A 30 0.08 19.15 3.41
C VAL A 30 0.62 17.84 2.85
N LEU A 31 1.93 17.74 2.62
CA LEU A 31 2.56 16.51 2.13
C LEU A 31 2.37 15.35 3.11
N ASN A 32 2.56 15.60 4.40
CA ASN A 32 2.35 14.60 5.44
C ASN A 32 0.88 14.17 5.55
N GLY A 33 -0.05 15.13 5.54
CA GLY A 33 -1.48 14.83 5.54
C GLY A 33 -1.91 14.00 4.33
N TYR A 34 -1.41 14.34 3.13
CA TYR A 34 -1.65 13.56 1.93
C TYR A 34 -1.08 12.14 2.04
N ALA A 35 0.16 12.00 2.51
CA ALA A 35 0.79 10.70 2.73
C ALA A 35 -0.01 9.86 3.73
N ALA A 36 -0.42 10.44 4.87
CA ALA A 36 -1.22 9.76 5.89
C ALA A 36 -2.56 9.26 5.32
N VAL A 37 -3.24 10.07 4.49
CA VAL A 37 -4.49 9.65 3.82
C VAL A 37 -4.24 8.49 2.85
N MET A 38 -3.16 8.55 2.06
CA MET A 38 -2.79 7.47 1.13
C MET A 38 -2.44 6.17 1.87
N MET A 39 -1.71 6.25 2.98
CA MET A 39 -1.38 5.09 3.82
C MET A 39 -2.62 4.49 4.45
N TYR A 40 -3.53 5.32 4.97
CA TYR A 40 -4.82 4.87 5.50
C TYR A 40 -5.67 4.17 4.43
N ALA A 41 -5.75 4.75 3.22
CA ALA A 41 -6.49 4.17 2.10
C ALA A 41 -5.90 2.82 1.63
N SER A 42 -4.60 2.62 1.82
CA SER A 42 -3.90 1.35 1.50
C SER A 42 -4.10 0.27 2.58
N GLY A 43 -4.75 0.62 3.70
CA GLY A 43 -4.99 -0.29 4.84
C GLY A 43 -3.89 -0.26 5.91
N GLU A 44 -2.83 0.54 5.73
CA GLU A 44 -1.69 0.64 6.65
C GLU A 44 -1.92 1.69 7.76
N TRP A 45 -3.04 1.59 8.46
CA TRP A 45 -3.47 2.61 9.43
C TRP A 45 -2.49 2.82 10.60
N VAL A 46 -1.77 1.76 11.01
CA VAL A 46 -0.77 1.83 12.09
C VAL A 46 0.41 2.72 11.69
N PHE A 47 0.93 2.53 10.47
CA PHE A 47 2.03 3.35 9.95
C PHE A 47 1.57 4.77 9.65
N ALA A 48 0.34 4.94 9.14
CA ALA A 48 -0.25 6.26 8.95
C ALA A 48 -0.32 7.07 10.27
N LEU A 49 -0.71 6.41 11.37
CA LEU A 49 -0.78 7.05 12.68
C LEU A 49 0.60 7.37 13.26
N LEU A 50 1.57 6.47 13.09
CA LEU A 50 2.96 6.71 13.51
C LEU A 50 3.56 7.92 12.80
N ASP A 51 3.46 7.95 11.46
CA ASP A 51 3.98 9.03 10.63
C ASP A 51 3.32 10.38 10.99
N LEU A 52 1.98 10.40 11.06
CA LEU A 52 1.22 11.59 11.45
C LEU A 52 1.65 12.11 12.82
N LEU A 53 1.83 11.22 13.81
CA LEU A 53 2.28 11.58 15.15
C LEU A 53 3.68 12.18 15.13
N VAL A 54 4.65 11.49 14.53
CA VAL A 54 6.05 11.92 14.52
C VAL A 54 6.20 13.25 13.80
N VAL A 55 5.58 13.43 12.64
CA VAL A 55 5.68 14.67 11.87
C VAL A 55 4.91 15.81 12.54
N SER A 56 3.75 15.55 13.15
CA SER A 56 3.01 16.58 13.91
C SER A 56 3.80 17.08 15.12
N VAL A 57 4.44 16.17 15.87
CA VAL A 57 5.33 16.55 16.98
C VAL A 57 6.55 17.30 16.46
N GLY A 58 7.11 16.88 15.31
CA GLY A 58 8.19 17.59 14.65
C GLY A 58 7.81 19.03 14.31
N LEU A 59 6.70 19.23 13.58
CA LEU A 59 6.19 20.56 13.25
C LEU A 59 5.98 21.42 14.50
N TYR A 60 5.43 20.85 15.57
CA TYR A 60 5.28 21.56 16.84
C TYR A 60 6.62 21.98 17.46
N VAL A 61 7.60 21.07 17.54
CA VAL A 61 8.93 21.31 18.12
C VAL A 61 9.72 22.36 17.31
N PHE A 62 9.62 22.32 15.98
CA PHE A 62 10.35 23.23 15.11
C PHE A 62 9.66 24.61 14.98
N MET A 63 8.33 24.70 15.07
CA MET A 63 7.63 25.99 14.98
C MET A 63 7.58 26.74 16.31
N ASN A 64 7.50 26.04 17.44
CA ASN A 64 7.45 26.71 18.73
C ASN A 64 8.83 27.24 19.15
N LYS A 65 8.89 28.48 19.64
CA LYS A 65 10.12 29.12 20.13
C LYS A 65 10.55 28.53 21.48
N LYS A 66 9.59 28.06 22.30
CA LYS A 66 9.84 27.50 23.64
C LYS A 66 10.54 26.13 23.60
N THR A 67 10.49 25.43 22.47
CA THR A 67 11.04 24.09 22.28
C THR A 67 12.41 24.11 21.58
N TYR A 68 13.15 25.21 21.63
CA TYR A 68 14.42 25.33 20.90
C TYR A 68 15.44 24.21 21.24
N ALA A 69 15.59 23.88 22.53
CA ALA A 69 16.45 22.77 22.96
C ALA A 69 15.99 21.42 22.38
N HIS A 70 14.67 21.22 22.20
CA HIS A 70 14.12 19.96 21.71
C HIS A 70 14.44 19.72 20.22
N ARG A 71 14.78 20.75 19.45
CA ARG A 71 15.11 20.63 18.01
C ARG A 71 16.37 19.81 17.76
N TYR A 72 17.30 19.77 18.71
CA TYR A 72 18.54 19.02 18.60
C TYR A 72 18.40 17.55 18.99
N ILE A 73 17.49 17.25 19.94
CA ILE A 73 17.22 15.88 20.37
C ILE A 73 16.16 15.19 19.52
N PHE A 74 15.25 15.96 18.91
CA PHE A 74 14.09 15.43 18.19
C PHE A 74 14.46 14.43 17.09
N PRO A 75 15.45 14.67 16.21
CA PRO A 75 15.81 13.70 15.18
C PRO A 75 16.23 12.34 15.77
N GLY A 76 16.97 12.34 16.88
CA GLY A 76 17.37 11.12 17.58
C GLY A 76 16.18 10.40 18.22
N VAL A 77 15.30 11.15 18.91
CA VAL A 77 14.10 10.60 19.54
C VAL A 77 13.13 10.06 18.50
N ALA A 78 12.90 10.77 17.38
CA ALA A 78 12.07 10.31 16.28
C ALA A 78 12.60 8.99 15.70
N GLY A 79 13.91 8.89 15.48
CA GLY A 79 14.55 7.64 15.07
C GLY A 79 14.34 6.51 16.08
N MET A 80 14.53 6.77 17.38
CA MET A 80 14.26 5.78 18.42
C MET A 80 12.79 5.35 18.45
N VAL A 81 11.85 6.28 18.30
CA VAL A 81 10.41 5.98 18.25
C VAL A 81 10.10 5.06 17.07
N VAL A 82 10.58 5.40 15.86
CA VAL A 82 10.26 4.65 14.63
C VAL A 82 10.96 3.29 14.59
N PHE A 83 12.21 3.19 15.02
CA PHE A 83 13.02 1.98 14.82
C PHE A 83 13.15 1.08 16.04
N ILE A 84 12.88 1.58 17.25
CA ILE A 84 13.04 0.80 18.48
C ILE A 84 11.69 0.66 19.21
N ILE A 85 11.08 1.79 19.57
CA ILE A 85 9.87 1.78 20.40
C ILE A 85 8.69 1.19 19.61
N PHE A 86 8.53 1.60 18.35
CA PHE A 86 7.44 1.13 17.51
C PHE A 86 7.47 -0.39 17.26
N PRO A 87 8.59 -1.00 16.81
CA PRO A 87 8.66 -2.46 16.65
C PRO A 87 8.43 -3.22 17.96
N LEU A 88 8.94 -2.69 19.08
CA LEU A 88 8.74 -3.29 20.40
C LEU A 88 7.25 -3.28 20.80
N ALA A 89 6.59 -2.12 20.69
CA ALA A 89 5.17 -1.97 21.01
C ALA A 89 4.30 -2.81 20.07
N TYR A 90 4.64 -2.88 18.78
CA TYR A 90 3.95 -3.71 17.80
C TYR A 90 4.07 -5.21 18.15
N THR A 91 5.25 -5.65 18.59
CA THR A 91 5.48 -7.03 19.05
C THR A 91 4.61 -7.36 20.26
N ILE A 92 4.55 -6.44 21.24
CA ILE A 92 3.67 -6.58 22.41
C ILE A 92 2.20 -6.67 21.95
N GLY A 93 1.79 -5.83 21.00
CA GLY A 93 0.45 -5.88 20.40
C GLY A 93 0.13 -7.23 19.77
N ILE A 94 1.05 -7.77 18.97
CA ILE A 94 0.92 -9.11 18.38
C ILE A 94 0.80 -10.19 19.45
N ALA A 95 1.52 -10.07 20.57
CA ALA A 95 1.47 -11.05 21.66
C ALA A 95 0.07 -11.19 22.30
N PHE A 96 -0.81 -10.19 22.16
CA PHE A 96 -2.20 -10.27 22.58
C PHE A 96 -3.15 -10.85 21.52
N THR A 97 -2.64 -11.20 20.33
CA THR A 97 -3.42 -11.77 19.23
C THR A 97 -3.12 -13.25 19.02
N ASN A 98 -4.01 -13.99 18.38
CA ASN A 98 -3.76 -15.38 17.97
C ASN A 98 -2.99 -15.46 16.63
N TYR A 99 -1.98 -14.61 16.45
CA TYR A 99 -1.14 -14.60 15.25
C TYR A 99 -0.11 -15.73 15.33
N SER A 100 -0.27 -16.75 14.49
CA SER A 100 0.59 -17.93 14.44
C SER A 100 0.68 -18.45 13.01
N GLY A 101 1.51 -19.47 12.76
CA GLY A 101 1.61 -20.10 11.43
C GLY A 101 0.27 -20.62 10.89
N ALA A 102 -0.70 -20.95 11.75
CA ALA A 102 -2.05 -21.35 11.34
C ALA A 102 -2.97 -20.14 11.02
N ASN A 103 -2.67 -18.96 11.57
CA ASN A 103 -3.53 -17.76 11.52
C ASN A 103 -2.76 -16.55 11.00
N LEU A 104 -2.21 -16.67 9.79
CA LEU A 104 -1.45 -15.59 9.14
C LEU A 104 -2.34 -14.64 8.32
N LEU A 105 -3.49 -15.14 7.86
CA LEU A 105 -4.39 -14.43 6.95
C LEU A 105 -5.44 -13.66 7.74
N SER A 106 -5.85 -12.50 7.22
CA SER A 106 -7.09 -11.87 7.66
C SER A 106 -8.29 -12.75 7.31
N VAL A 107 -9.42 -12.51 7.97
CA VAL A 107 -10.67 -13.24 7.73
C VAL A 107 -11.09 -13.15 6.27
N GLU A 108 -11.03 -11.96 5.68
CA GLU A 108 -11.35 -11.72 4.26
C GLU A 108 -10.43 -12.52 3.34
N GLN A 109 -9.13 -12.54 3.64
CA GLN A 109 -8.15 -13.26 2.83
C GLN A 109 -8.38 -14.77 2.92
N ALA A 110 -8.62 -15.31 4.12
CA ALA A 110 -8.94 -16.72 4.33
C ALA A 110 -10.23 -17.12 3.60
N ARG A 111 -11.28 -16.30 3.69
CA ARG A 111 -12.54 -16.51 2.94
C ARG A 111 -12.30 -16.55 1.44
N ASN A 112 -11.60 -15.55 0.91
CA ASN A 112 -11.31 -15.48 -0.53
C ASN A 112 -10.47 -16.67 -0.99
N TYR A 113 -9.52 -17.13 -0.17
CA TYR A 113 -8.74 -18.33 -0.46
C TYR A 113 -9.62 -19.59 -0.53
N HIS A 114 -10.55 -19.76 0.41
CA HIS A 114 -11.47 -20.89 0.40
C HIS A 114 -12.47 -20.83 -0.77
N LEU A 115 -13.00 -19.66 -1.11
CA LEU A 115 -13.91 -19.48 -2.24
C LEU A 115 -13.24 -19.76 -3.59
N LYS A 116 -11.91 -19.58 -3.68
CA LYS A 116 -11.13 -19.93 -4.88
C LYS A 116 -10.93 -21.44 -5.05
N LYS A 117 -11.18 -22.26 -4.03
CA LYS A 117 -11.03 -23.71 -4.14
C LYS A 117 -12.16 -24.26 -5.00
N SER A 118 -11.81 -24.78 -6.17
CA SER A 118 -12.70 -25.59 -6.99
C SER A 118 -12.49 -27.06 -6.66
N TYR A 119 -13.58 -27.82 -6.74
CA TYR A 119 -13.56 -29.27 -6.58
C TYR A 119 -14.12 -29.88 -7.85
N LYS A 120 -13.52 -30.99 -8.29
CA LYS A 120 -14.08 -31.80 -9.35
C LYS A 120 -15.37 -32.43 -8.82
N VAL A 121 -16.47 -32.19 -9.52
CA VAL A 121 -17.75 -32.85 -9.24
C VAL A 121 -17.82 -34.09 -10.13
N ALA A 122 -18.38 -35.19 -9.61
CA ALA A 122 -18.64 -36.38 -10.42
C ALA A 122 -19.56 -36.00 -11.60
N GLY A 123 -19.15 -36.32 -12.83
CA GLY A 123 -19.84 -35.90 -14.04
C GLY A 123 -19.65 -34.42 -14.41
N GLY A 124 -18.61 -33.76 -13.91
CA GLY A 124 -18.19 -32.42 -14.33
C GLY A 124 -16.95 -32.41 -15.23
N GLU A 125 -16.52 -33.59 -15.69
CA GLU A 125 -15.39 -33.75 -16.60
C GLU A 125 -15.90 -33.91 -18.03
N PHE A 126 -15.39 -33.07 -18.93
CA PHE A 126 -15.74 -33.10 -20.35
C PHE A 126 -14.47 -33.30 -21.16
N ASP A 127 -14.47 -34.29 -22.04
CA ASP A 127 -13.45 -34.39 -23.08
C ASP A 127 -13.69 -33.26 -24.07
N PHE A 128 -12.65 -32.47 -24.35
CA PHE A 128 -12.76 -31.38 -25.30
C PHE A 128 -11.96 -31.67 -26.57
N THR A 129 -12.56 -31.37 -27.72
CA THR A 129 -11.87 -31.31 -29.01
C THR A 129 -12.03 -29.91 -29.59
N LEU A 130 -10.94 -29.32 -30.03
CA LEU A 130 -10.96 -28.04 -30.73
C LEU A 130 -11.04 -28.30 -32.24
N LEU A 131 -12.16 -27.95 -32.85
CA LEU A 131 -12.39 -28.09 -34.28
C LEU A 131 -11.97 -26.81 -35.00
N LYS A 132 -11.17 -26.94 -36.05
CA LYS A 132 -10.75 -25.83 -36.90
C LYS A 132 -11.81 -25.60 -37.98
N GLY A 133 -12.41 -24.41 -37.98
CA GLY A 133 -13.32 -23.94 -39.01
C GLY A 133 -12.61 -23.10 -40.08
N GLU A 134 -13.41 -22.53 -40.98
CA GLU A 134 -12.93 -21.61 -42.01
C GLU A 134 -12.55 -20.24 -41.40
N ASN A 135 -11.69 -19.47 -42.08
CA ASN A 135 -11.30 -18.10 -41.69
C ASN A 135 -10.73 -17.96 -40.26
N ASN A 136 -9.91 -18.93 -39.81
CA ASN A 136 -9.28 -18.93 -38.49
C ASN A 136 -10.29 -18.91 -37.32
N GLN A 137 -11.51 -19.37 -37.57
CA GLN A 137 -12.52 -19.61 -36.55
C GLN A 137 -12.38 -21.02 -36.00
N TYR A 138 -12.67 -21.18 -34.71
CA TYR A 138 -12.62 -22.46 -34.02
C TYR A 138 -13.96 -22.75 -33.35
N GLN A 139 -14.26 -24.03 -33.15
CA GLN A 139 -15.39 -24.47 -32.35
C GLN A 139 -14.90 -25.43 -31.27
N LEU A 140 -15.45 -25.30 -30.07
CA LEU A 140 -15.16 -26.20 -28.95
C LEU A 140 -16.26 -27.27 -28.90
N LEU A 141 -15.87 -28.53 -29.09
CA LEU A 141 -16.72 -29.70 -28.88
C LEU A 141 -16.41 -30.29 -27.51
N LEU A 142 -17.40 -30.34 -26.62
CA LEU A 142 -17.33 -31.01 -25.33
C LEU A 142 -18.12 -32.32 -25.40
N THR A 143 -17.55 -33.41 -24.91
CA THR A 143 -18.18 -34.73 -24.86
C THR A 143 -18.20 -35.25 -23.44
N GLN A 144 -19.36 -35.74 -23.00
CA GLN A 144 -19.52 -36.40 -21.71
C GLN A 144 -20.65 -37.43 -21.80
N ASP A 145 -20.42 -38.67 -21.37
CA ASP A 145 -21.43 -39.74 -21.27
C ASP A 145 -22.28 -39.93 -22.55
N GLY A 146 -21.67 -39.73 -23.74
CA GLY A 146 -22.34 -39.81 -25.04
C GLY A 146 -23.13 -38.57 -25.45
N HIS A 147 -23.18 -37.53 -24.63
CA HIS A 147 -23.71 -36.21 -24.97
C HIS A 147 -22.61 -35.31 -25.54
N HIS A 148 -22.97 -34.55 -26.58
CA HIS A 148 -22.08 -33.59 -27.24
C HIS A 148 -22.61 -32.17 -27.09
N PHE A 149 -21.76 -31.25 -26.66
CA PHE A 149 -22.05 -29.82 -26.57
C PHE A 149 -21.09 -29.07 -27.47
N VAL A 150 -21.61 -28.23 -28.36
CA VAL A 150 -20.80 -27.48 -29.34
C VAL A 150 -20.95 -26.00 -29.06
N SER A 151 -19.82 -25.29 -28.96
CA SER A 151 -19.82 -23.84 -28.83
C SER A 151 -20.17 -23.15 -30.15
N PRO A 152 -20.63 -21.88 -30.11
CA PRO A 152 -20.57 -20.99 -31.27
C PRO A 152 -19.13 -20.88 -31.83
N GLN A 153 -18.97 -20.32 -33.03
CA GLN A 153 -17.65 -20.04 -33.59
C GLN A 153 -16.91 -18.98 -32.74
N LEU A 154 -15.65 -19.25 -32.44
CA LEU A 154 -14.79 -18.41 -31.62
C LEU A 154 -13.48 -18.12 -32.36
N ALA A 155 -13.07 -16.86 -32.37
CA ALA A 155 -11.72 -16.48 -32.75
C ALA A 155 -10.79 -16.67 -31.55
N LEU A 156 -9.71 -17.44 -31.72
CA LEU A 156 -8.68 -17.51 -30.69
C LEU A 156 -7.90 -16.20 -30.68
N MET A 157 -7.60 -15.69 -29.49
CA MET A 157 -6.71 -14.53 -29.36
C MET A 157 -5.36 -14.86 -29.99
N ASP A 158 -4.85 -13.95 -30.83
CA ASP A 158 -3.54 -14.08 -31.48
C ASP A 158 -2.42 -13.95 -30.45
N ASN A 159 -2.16 -15.05 -29.74
CA ASN A 159 -0.99 -15.22 -28.91
C ASN A 159 0.07 -15.91 -29.76
N LYS A 160 1.07 -15.12 -30.20
CA LYS A 160 2.32 -15.51 -30.88
C LYS A 160 2.45 -17.04 -31.08
N ALA A 161 2.08 -17.52 -32.26
CA ALA A 161 2.08 -18.94 -32.60
C ALA A 161 3.43 -19.59 -32.20
N ARG A 162 3.38 -20.47 -31.20
CA ARG A 162 4.53 -21.29 -30.84
C ARG A 162 4.49 -22.54 -31.70
N ASN A 163 5.48 -22.71 -32.57
CA ASN A 163 5.70 -23.98 -33.26
C ASN A 163 6.08 -25.02 -32.20
N LEU A 164 5.15 -25.91 -31.87
CA LEU A 164 5.42 -27.07 -31.03
C LEU A 164 6.11 -28.11 -31.92
N ALA A 165 7.34 -28.48 -31.58
CA ALA A 165 8.03 -29.57 -32.26
C ALA A 165 7.29 -30.88 -31.96
N VAL A 166 6.90 -31.62 -33.00
CA VAL A 166 6.38 -32.98 -32.86
C VAL A 166 7.56 -33.88 -32.51
N GLY A 167 7.64 -34.30 -31.25
CA GLY A 167 8.54 -35.39 -30.85
C GLY A 167 8.00 -36.67 -31.46
N GLN A 168 8.71 -37.24 -32.44
CA GLN A 168 8.49 -38.63 -32.83
C GLN A 168 8.95 -39.50 -31.65
N GLY A 169 7.97 -40.08 -30.93
CA GLY A 169 8.25 -41.16 -30.01
C GLY A 169 8.70 -42.37 -30.80
N THR A 170 9.88 -42.87 -30.46
CA THR A 170 10.38 -44.20 -30.84
C THR A 170 9.62 -45.29 -30.11
#